data_AF-A0A1F8PV68-F1
#
_entry.id   AF-A0A1F8PV68-F1
#
_cell.length_a   1.000
_cell.length_b   1.000
_cell.length_c   1.000
_cell.angle_alpha   90.00
_cell.angle_beta   90.00
_cell.angle_gamma   90.00
#
_symmetry.space_group_name_H-M   'P 1'
#
loop_
_entity.id
_entity.type
_entity.pdbx_description
1 polymer ?
#
loop_
_entity_poly.entity_id
_entity_poly.type
_entity_poly.pdbx_seq_one_letter_code
_entity_poly.pdbx_strand_id
1 'polypeptide(L)'
;MLVPILSSLKLINQLLTAGIAITAFSLLLYALTFNLRDRVAQSFALILICVVIVFVGDAISSIVSSTQVLQFWLQVEWVGITFLPACYFQFSEALLATTGHPAIGLRRWLTWLVYLLSLGFLATLPLMLLVGPVVPDASPAPHLARTWLTWVFAGYFVALMAWSGLNFRRAYQRTVTPTSRRRMRYLITGALAPLLGSYPFLLFGSGFATNHPLLFWLMAVLTNIFVVFLLVIMAYSVAFFGVSWSDRVVKRRLFKWLMRGPVAASTVLAMTTLVRRAGEYFGLEYTAAVPIVMVATLLLFEYAITLAAPLWERWSFQGGDKSSLLLVQTLNERLLTTGDLRQFLEAVLAAVCDRIQAPKAFIIALEAGDLELMVNIGDIPAIDEVSDSLNHVVAQNGNERGLYTWDDFWLVPLHSQRVGEEVLLGILGIGRTPEIALADDQKEALIFLADRAATALEDHVKQQEIFSSIETLSPRIDQIQRLRAASRYDGTHVLTAPDVPLETPAVARWVKEALTHYWGGPRLTDSPLMRLQVVQKTLQEHQDNPANALRAILRQAVEQVRPEGERRFTGEWILYNILEMKFMEGKKVREIATRLSMSEADLYRKQRVAVEAVASAILEMEHKVRAD
;
A
#
# COMPACT_ATOMS: atom_id res chain seq x y z
N MET A 1 2.00 54.28 -3.59
CA MET A 1 1.18 53.04 -3.55
C MET A 1 1.71 51.91 -4.45
N LEU A 2 2.36 52.18 -5.59
CA LEU A 2 2.86 51.13 -6.50
C LEU A 2 4.03 50.29 -5.92
N VAL A 3 4.94 50.93 -5.17
CA VAL A 3 6.11 50.28 -4.54
C VAL A 3 5.73 49.19 -3.52
N PRO A 4 4.82 49.42 -2.54
CA PRO A 4 4.41 48.36 -1.61
C PRO A 4 3.64 47.22 -2.30
N ILE A 5 2.83 47.52 -3.32
CA ILE A 5 2.12 46.49 -4.09
C ILE A 5 3.13 45.58 -4.82
N LEU A 6 4.15 46.18 -5.44
CA LEU A 6 5.20 45.45 -6.14
C LEU A 6 6.04 44.59 -5.18
N SER A 7 6.35 45.09 -3.99
CA SER A 7 7.12 44.32 -2.99
C SER A 7 6.30 43.15 -2.41
N SER A 8 4.99 43.32 -2.21
CA SER A 8 4.07 42.24 -1.84
C SER A 8 3.97 41.18 -2.93
N LEU A 9 3.83 41.57 -4.19
CA LEU A 9 3.79 40.64 -5.34
C LEU A 9 5.09 39.83 -5.47
N LYS A 10 6.25 40.46 -5.30
CA LYS A 10 7.55 39.78 -5.29
C LYS A 10 7.64 38.75 -4.17
N LEU A 11 7.21 39.10 -2.95
CA LEU A 11 7.18 38.17 -1.82
C LEU A 11 6.25 36.98 -2.09
N ILE A 12 5.05 37.23 -2.62
CA ILE A 12 4.10 36.17 -2.97
C ILE A 12 4.72 35.25 -4.02
N ASN A 13 5.40 35.80 -5.03
CA ASN A 13 6.07 35.01 -6.04
C ASN A 13 7.20 34.15 -5.43
N GLN A 14 8.04 34.72 -4.57
CA GLN A 14 9.10 33.98 -3.86
C GLN A 14 8.54 32.82 -3.03
N LEU A 15 7.47 33.06 -2.28
CA LEU A 15 6.79 32.02 -1.50
C LEU A 15 6.17 30.95 -2.42
N LEU A 16 5.59 31.33 -3.56
CA LEU A 16 5.03 30.40 -4.53
C LEU A 16 6.13 29.56 -5.21
N THR A 17 7.25 30.16 -5.63
CA THR A 17 8.40 29.44 -6.19
C THR A 17 8.92 28.39 -5.21
N ALA A 18 9.13 28.77 -3.94
CA ALA A 18 9.52 27.83 -2.90
C ALA A 18 8.43 26.75 -2.64
N GLY A 19 7.16 27.14 -2.66
CA GLY A 19 6.02 26.22 -2.56
C GLY A 19 5.95 25.21 -3.71
N ILE A 20 6.29 25.61 -4.93
CA ILE A 20 6.40 24.70 -6.09
C ILE A 20 7.53 23.69 -5.86
N ALA A 21 8.71 24.13 -5.40
CA ALA A 21 9.82 23.24 -5.07
C ALA A 21 9.43 22.20 -4.00
N ILE A 22 8.80 22.64 -2.91
CA ILE A 22 8.29 21.78 -1.84
C ILE A 22 7.24 20.80 -2.38
N THR A 23 6.31 21.29 -3.21
CA THR A 23 5.26 20.46 -3.81
C THR A 23 5.84 19.41 -4.75
N ALA A 24 6.74 19.80 -5.65
CA ALA A 24 7.40 18.90 -6.58
C ALA A 24 8.23 17.83 -5.83
N PHE A 25 8.96 18.23 -4.78
CA PHE A 25 9.73 17.31 -3.96
C PHE A 25 8.84 16.34 -3.18
N SER A 26 7.74 16.83 -2.61
CA SER A 26 6.80 15.96 -1.90
C SER A 26 6.09 14.98 -2.84
N LEU A 27 5.69 15.43 -4.04
CA LEU A 27 5.13 14.56 -5.08
C LEU A 27 6.16 13.57 -5.60
N LEU A 28 7.46 13.91 -5.60
CA LEU A 28 8.54 13.00 -5.96
C LEU A 28 8.65 11.87 -4.94
N LEU A 29 8.68 12.19 -3.65
CA LEU A 29 8.66 11.18 -2.57
C LEU A 29 7.42 10.28 -2.68
N TYR A 30 6.26 10.88 -2.96
CA TYR A 30 5.03 10.12 -3.19
C TYR A 30 5.16 9.15 -4.37
N ALA A 31 5.69 9.61 -5.51
CA ALA A 31 5.85 8.80 -6.71
C ALA A 31 6.85 7.65 -6.52
N LEU A 32 7.96 7.90 -5.81
CA LEU A 32 8.98 6.89 -5.50
C LEU A 32 8.47 5.77 -4.59
N THR A 33 7.48 6.05 -3.74
CA THR A 33 6.98 5.06 -2.75
C THR A 33 6.14 3.95 -3.38
N PHE A 34 5.46 4.20 -4.51
CA PHE A 34 4.40 3.31 -4.97
C PHE A 34 4.60 2.68 -6.35
N ASN A 35 5.45 3.22 -7.23
CA ASN A 35 5.39 2.89 -8.66
C ASN A 35 6.74 2.78 -9.40
N LEU A 36 7.83 2.42 -8.72
CA LEU A 36 9.15 2.35 -9.35
C LEU A 36 9.30 1.29 -10.46
N ARG A 37 8.34 0.38 -10.66
CA ARG A 37 8.38 -0.61 -11.76
C ARG A 37 7.71 -0.10 -13.05
N ASP A 38 6.80 0.86 -12.95
CA ASP A 38 6.06 1.38 -14.11
C ASP A 38 6.85 2.49 -14.82
N ARG A 39 6.97 2.39 -16.15
CA ARG A 39 7.78 3.33 -16.95
C ARG A 39 7.21 4.75 -16.97
N VAL A 40 5.89 4.91 -16.89
CA VAL A 40 5.25 6.24 -16.87
C VAL A 40 5.56 6.93 -15.54
N ALA A 41 5.45 6.21 -14.43
CA ALA A 41 5.78 6.72 -13.11
C ALA A 41 7.27 7.06 -12.94
N GLN A 42 8.19 6.21 -13.44
CA GLN A 42 9.62 6.51 -13.46
C GLN A 42 9.93 7.79 -14.24
N SER A 43 9.34 7.95 -15.44
CA SER A 43 9.57 9.12 -16.29
C SER A 43 8.98 10.38 -15.67
N PHE A 44 7.83 10.28 -15.00
CA PHE A 44 7.25 11.37 -14.21
C PHE A 44 8.13 11.76 -13.01
N ALA A 45 8.73 10.79 -12.30
CA ALA A 45 9.67 11.08 -11.22
C ALA A 45 10.91 11.84 -11.73
N LEU A 46 11.43 11.51 -12.92
CA LEU A 46 12.51 12.26 -13.55
C LEU A 46 12.10 13.71 -13.89
N ILE A 47 10.87 13.91 -14.38
CA ILE A 47 10.32 15.27 -14.59
C ILE A 47 10.27 16.03 -13.25
N LEU A 48 9.77 15.40 -12.18
CA LEU A 48 9.72 16.04 -10.86
C LEU A 48 11.11 16.38 -10.32
N ILE A 49 12.12 15.55 -10.53
CA ILE A 49 13.52 15.86 -10.17
C ILE A 49 13.99 17.13 -10.90
N CYS A 50 13.75 17.21 -12.22
CA CYS A 50 14.10 18.40 -12.99
C CYS A 50 13.38 19.65 -12.45
N VAL A 51 12.07 19.54 -12.17
CA VAL A 51 11.27 20.63 -11.60
C VAL A 51 11.80 21.05 -10.21
N VAL A 52 12.15 20.11 -9.34
CA VAL A 52 12.76 20.42 -8.04
C VAL A 52 14.05 21.20 -8.22
N ILE A 53 14.96 20.74 -9.09
CA ILE A 53 16.23 21.43 -9.35
C ILE A 53 16.00 22.87 -9.84
N VAL A 54 15.07 23.07 -10.78
CA VAL A 54 14.72 24.40 -11.30
C VAL A 54 14.18 25.30 -10.19
N PHE A 55 13.12 24.88 -9.49
CA PHE A 55 12.45 25.74 -8.51
C PHE A 55 13.24 25.93 -7.21
N VAL A 56 14.12 24.98 -6.83
CA VAL A 56 15.07 25.19 -5.73
C VAL A 56 16.13 26.21 -6.12
N GLY A 57 16.67 26.10 -7.35
CA GLY A 57 17.61 27.09 -7.89
C GLY A 57 17.00 28.50 -7.90
N ASP A 58 15.79 28.64 -8.44
CA ASP A 58 15.06 29.91 -8.48
C ASP A 58 14.77 30.46 -7.07
N ALA A 59 14.22 29.62 -6.17
CA ALA A 59 13.91 30.03 -4.79
C ALA A 59 15.13 30.57 -4.04
N ILE A 60 16.28 29.89 -4.13
CA ILE A 60 17.50 30.30 -3.45
C ILE A 60 18.11 31.53 -4.14
N SER A 61 18.15 31.56 -5.48
CA SER A 61 18.65 32.71 -6.23
C SER A 61 17.91 34.01 -5.87
N SER A 62 16.62 33.92 -5.54
CA SER A 62 15.79 35.08 -5.19
C SER A 62 16.10 35.71 -3.82
N ILE A 63 16.88 35.04 -2.97
CA ILE A 63 17.21 35.46 -1.59
C ILE A 63 18.71 35.81 -1.47
N VAL A 64 19.55 35.29 -2.36
CA VAL A 64 21.02 35.45 -2.30
C VAL A 64 21.45 36.83 -2.78
N SER A 65 22.24 37.53 -1.95
CA SER A 65 22.82 38.85 -2.29
C SER A 65 24.22 38.77 -2.91
N SER A 66 24.93 37.64 -2.76
CA SER A 66 26.29 37.47 -3.29
C SER A 66 26.27 37.06 -4.75
N THR A 67 26.90 37.84 -5.63
CA THR A 67 26.93 37.61 -7.10
C THR A 67 27.51 36.25 -7.48
N GLN A 68 28.54 35.76 -6.79
CA GLN A 68 29.14 34.44 -7.06
C GLN A 68 28.19 33.30 -6.67
N VAL A 69 27.54 33.40 -5.51
CA VAL A 69 26.58 32.40 -5.03
C VAL A 69 25.31 32.43 -5.88
N LEU A 70 24.87 33.63 -6.30
CA LEU A 70 23.76 33.82 -7.21
C LEU A 70 24.02 33.14 -8.57
N GLN A 71 25.20 33.36 -9.15
CA GLN A 71 25.59 32.73 -10.40
C GLN A 71 25.59 31.19 -10.28
N PHE A 72 26.11 30.65 -9.18
CA PHE A 72 26.11 29.20 -8.95
C PHE A 72 24.69 28.63 -8.91
N TRP A 73 23.75 29.25 -8.19
CA TRP A 73 22.37 28.75 -8.11
C TRP A 73 21.61 28.89 -9.43
N LEU A 74 21.84 29.96 -10.17
CA LEU A 74 21.30 30.11 -11.53
C LEU A 74 21.88 29.03 -12.47
N GLN A 75 23.14 28.65 -12.32
CA GLN A 75 23.73 27.54 -13.08
C GLN A 75 23.12 26.18 -12.69
N VAL A 76 22.85 25.95 -11.40
CA VAL A 76 22.15 24.75 -10.92
C VAL A 76 20.74 24.66 -11.51
N GLU A 77 20.02 25.78 -11.58
CA GLU A 77 18.70 25.84 -12.22
C GLU A 77 18.74 25.32 -13.67
N TRP A 78 19.73 25.73 -14.44
CA TRP A 78 19.93 25.29 -15.83
C TRP A 78 20.20 23.80 -15.98
N VAL A 79 20.70 23.12 -14.95
CA VAL A 79 20.81 21.64 -14.96
C VAL A 79 19.43 21.01 -15.13
N GLY A 80 18.43 21.49 -14.38
CA GLY A 80 17.06 21.03 -14.48
C GLY A 80 16.42 21.38 -15.82
N ILE A 81 16.61 22.61 -16.31
CA ILE A 81 16.08 23.06 -17.62
C ILE A 81 16.64 22.22 -18.77
N THR A 82 17.93 21.86 -18.72
CA THR A 82 18.62 21.13 -19.79
C THR A 82 18.11 19.70 -19.97
N PHE A 83 17.76 19.02 -18.88
CA PHE A 83 17.23 17.65 -18.92
C PHE A 83 15.72 17.57 -19.11
N LEU A 84 14.98 18.66 -18.84
CA LEU A 84 13.53 18.68 -18.91
C LEU A 84 12.97 18.19 -20.26
N PRO A 85 13.45 18.65 -21.44
CA PRO A 85 12.99 18.15 -22.74
C PRO A 85 13.18 16.64 -22.92
N ALA A 86 14.31 16.09 -22.44
CA ALA A 86 14.61 14.67 -22.55
C ALA A 86 13.65 13.83 -21.70
N CYS A 87 13.40 14.27 -20.47
CA CYS A 87 12.43 13.64 -19.57
C CYS A 87 11.00 13.69 -20.14
N TYR A 88 10.60 14.81 -20.76
CA TYR A 88 9.30 14.95 -21.42
C TYR A 88 9.15 14.02 -22.62
N PHE A 89 10.20 13.91 -23.44
CA PHE A 89 10.22 13.01 -24.57
C PHE A 89 10.07 11.55 -24.11
N GLN A 90 10.85 11.13 -23.11
CA GLN A 90 10.74 9.80 -22.51
C GLN A 90 9.34 9.54 -21.93
N PHE A 91 8.78 10.51 -21.22
CA PHE A 91 7.44 10.41 -20.66
C PHE A 91 6.36 10.27 -21.75
N SER A 92 6.49 10.99 -22.87
CA SER A 92 5.58 10.87 -24.02
C SER A 92 5.62 9.49 -24.68
N GLU A 93 6.82 8.89 -24.81
CA GLU A 93 6.98 7.54 -25.34
C GLU A 93 6.48 6.48 -24.36
N ALA A 94 6.70 6.66 -23.05
CA ALA A 94 6.15 5.79 -22.02
C ALA A 94 4.61 5.77 -22.07
N LEU A 95 3.99 6.93 -22.27
CA LEU A 95 2.54 7.05 -22.38
C LEU A 95 1.99 6.38 -23.66
N LEU A 96 2.67 6.55 -24.78
CA LEU A 96 2.34 5.85 -26.03
C LEU A 96 2.42 4.33 -25.89
N ALA A 97 3.41 3.82 -25.16
CA ALA A 97 3.57 2.40 -24.91
C ALA A 97 2.33 1.81 -24.19
N THR A 98 1.71 2.56 -23.26
CA THR A 98 0.47 2.11 -22.59
C THR A 98 -0.73 1.97 -23.53
N THR A 99 -0.67 2.56 -24.73
CA THR A 99 -1.74 2.48 -25.75
C THR A 99 -1.50 1.40 -26.81
N GLY A 100 -0.61 0.44 -26.54
CA GLY A 100 -0.29 -0.65 -27.48
C GLY A 100 0.62 -0.23 -28.64
N HIS A 101 1.39 0.84 -28.48
CA HIS A 101 2.47 1.23 -29.39
C HIS A 101 3.79 1.33 -28.64
N PRO A 102 4.39 0.18 -28.27
CA PRO A 102 5.68 0.17 -27.62
C PRO A 102 6.76 0.78 -28.53
N ALA A 103 7.67 1.54 -27.94
CA ALA A 103 8.84 2.06 -28.64
C ALA A 103 9.80 0.91 -28.98
N ILE A 104 9.74 0.37 -30.21
CA ILE A 104 10.64 -0.66 -30.71
C ILE A 104 11.86 -0.01 -31.39
N GLY A 105 13.06 -0.51 -31.10
CA GLY A 105 14.32 -0.21 -31.80
C GLY A 105 14.68 1.27 -31.87
N LEU A 106 14.42 1.89 -33.03
CA LEU A 106 14.84 3.25 -33.39
C LEU A 106 14.36 4.31 -32.38
N ARG A 107 13.15 4.16 -31.84
CA ARG A 107 12.60 5.11 -30.86
C ARG A 107 13.29 5.04 -29.51
N ARG A 108 13.70 3.84 -29.09
CA ARG A 108 14.46 3.66 -27.86
C ARG A 108 15.84 4.30 -28.01
N TRP A 109 16.47 4.13 -29.17
CA TRP A 109 17.74 4.80 -29.49
C TRP A 109 17.60 6.33 -29.55
N LEU A 110 16.49 6.84 -30.08
CA LEU A 110 16.20 8.28 -30.10
C LEU A 110 16.10 8.88 -28.69
N THR A 111 15.49 8.19 -27.73
CA THR A 111 15.49 8.63 -26.32
C THR A 111 16.91 8.75 -25.77
N TRP A 112 17.79 7.78 -26.05
CA TRP A 112 19.19 7.83 -25.65
C TRP A 112 19.95 8.98 -26.31
N LEU A 113 19.75 9.21 -27.60
CA LEU A 113 20.35 10.34 -28.32
C LEU A 113 19.94 11.69 -27.71
N VAL A 114 18.65 11.83 -27.39
CA VAL A 114 18.11 13.04 -26.75
C VAL A 114 18.75 13.29 -25.37
N TYR A 115 18.93 12.24 -24.55
CA TYR A 115 19.67 12.37 -23.29
C TYR A 115 21.14 12.73 -23.50
N LEU A 116 21.79 12.15 -24.51
CA LEU A 116 23.18 12.44 -24.85
C LEU A 116 23.35 13.88 -25.33
N LEU A 117 22.39 14.40 -26.10
CA LEU A 117 22.38 15.79 -26.55
C LEU A 117 22.18 16.75 -25.37
N SER A 118 21.23 16.46 -24.46
CA SER A 118 21.06 17.22 -23.22
C SER A 118 22.33 17.18 -22.35
N LEU A 119 23.03 16.05 -22.26
CA LEU A 119 24.31 15.95 -21.57
C LEU A 119 25.40 16.80 -22.24
N GLY A 120 25.40 16.86 -23.58
CA GLY A 120 26.28 17.73 -24.35
C GLY A 120 26.07 19.22 -24.02
N PHE A 121 24.82 19.68 -23.98
CA PHE A 121 24.51 21.05 -23.55
C PHE A 121 24.94 21.31 -22.10
N LEU A 122 24.71 20.35 -21.19
CA LEU A 122 25.13 20.46 -19.79
C LEU A 122 26.66 20.61 -19.66
N ALA A 123 27.44 19.87 -20.45
CA ALA A 123 28.90 19.96 -20.43
C ALA A 123 29.42 21.35 -20.84
N THR A 124 28.64 22.12 -21.61
CA THR A 124 28.98 23.50 -22.01
C THR A 124 28.61 24.56 -20.97
N LEU A 125 27.88 24.19 -19.91
CA LEU A 125 27.44 25.06 -18.82
C LEU A 125 28.62 25.61 -17.98
N PRO A 126 29.59 24.82 -17.48
CA PRO A 126 30.73 25.34 -16.72
C PRO A 126 31.64 26.25 -17.55
N LEU A 127 31.65 26.07 -18.88
CA LEU A 127 32.43 26.90 -19.82
C LEU A 127 31.76 28.24 -20.14
N MET A 128 30.58 28.53 -19.57
CA MET A 128 29.77 29.71 -19.86
C MET A 128 29.40 29.87 -21.35
N LEU A 129 29.41 28.76 -22.11
CA LEU A 129 29.00 28.74 -23.51
C LEU A 129 27.49 28.65 -23.65
N LEU A 130 26.82 27.83 -22.83
CA LEU A 130 25.36 27.67 -22.87
C LEU A 130 24.64 28.92 -22.37
N VAL A 131 25.18 29.54 -21.32
CA VAL A 131 24.66 30.75 -20.69
C VAL A 131 25.84 31.58 -20.20
N GLY A 132 25.79 32.89 -20.42
CA GLY A 132 26.85 33.83 -20.10
C GLY A 132 26.86 34.26 -18.62
N PRO A 133 27.71 35.25 -18.25
CA PRO A 133 27.81 35.72 -16.87
C PRO A 133 26.50 36.33 -16.36
N VAL A 134 26.34 36.37 -15.03
CA VAL A 134 25.17 36.96 -14.38
C VAL A 134 25.12 38.47 -14.63
N VAL A 135 23.93 38.99 -14.94
CA VAL A 135 23.65 40.43 -15.02
C VAL A 135 22.92 40.84 -13.74
N PRO A 136 23.64 41.34 -12.71
CA PRO A 136 23.08 41.56 -11.37
C PRO A 136 22.02 42.68 -11.32
N ASP A 137 22.15 43.72 -12.14
CA ASP A 137 21.26 44.90 -12.13
C ASP A 137 20.13 44.84 -13.17
N ALA A 138 19.78 43.65 -13.67
CA ALA A 138 18.72 43.49 -14.64
C ALA A 138 17.32 43.70 -14.04
N SER A 139 16.54 44.62 -14.60
CA SER A 139 15.09 44.71 -14.36
C SER A 139 14.34 43.71 -15.24
N PRO A 140 13.40 42.89 -14.72
CA PRO A 140 12.82 42.90 -13.37
C PRO A 140 13.50 41.98 -12.32
N ALA A 141 14.43 41.11 -12.73
CA ALA A 141 15.19 40.21 -11.86
C ALA A 141 16.57 39.85 -12.46
N PRO A 142 17.57 39.50 -11.62
CA PRO A 142 18.87 39.03 -12.07
C PRO A 142 18.73 37.77 -12.92
N HIS A 143 19.47 37.71 -14.03
CA HIS A 143 19.47 36.54 -14.91
C HIS A 143 20.85 36.36 -15.56
N LEU A 144 21.12 35.16 -16.08
CA LEU A 144 22.33 34.88 -16.84
C LEU A 144 22.20 35.42 -18.28
N ALA A 145 23.28 35.99 -18.81
CA ALA A 145 23.29 36.55 -20.16
C ALA A 145 23.04 35.49 -21.24
N ARG A 146 22.29 35.83 -22.29
CA ARG A 146 22.00 34.91 -23.41
C ARG A 146 23.20 34.85 -24.36
N THR A 147 23.62 33.64 -24.72
CA THR A 147 24.64 33.39 -25.75
C THR A 147 23.99 32.86 -27.04
N TRP A 148 24.78 32.69 -28.10
CA TRP A 148 24.28 32.08 -29.35
C TRP A 148 23.82 30.63 -29.13
N LEU A 149 24.49 29.88 -28.25
CA LEU A 149 24.15 28.49 -27.94
C LEU A 149 22.83 28.40 -27.15
N THR A 150 22.47 29.42 -26.36
CA THR A 150 21.16 29.51 -25.70
C THR A 150 20.01 29.48 -26.71
N TRP A 151 20.16 30.12 -27.87
CA TRP A 151 19.14 30.12 -28.93
C TRP A 151 19.02 28.76 -29.61
N VAL A 152 20.14 28.08 -29.85
CA VAL A 152 20.15 26.70 -30.37
C VAL A 152 19.46 25.75 -29.39
N PHE A 153 19.75 25.89 -28.10
CA PHE A 153 19.09 25.13 -27.04
C PHE A 153 17.58 25.43 -26.99
N ALA A 154 17.16 26.69 -27.12
CA ALA A 154 15.74 27.05 -27.16
C ALA A 154 15.01 26.38 -28.35
N GLY A 155 15.65 26.34 -29.53
CA GLY A 155 15.13 25.60 -30.69
C GLY A 155 14.97 24.10 -30.41
N TYR A 156 15.99 23.48 -29.81
CA TYR A 156 15.96 22.08 -29.36
C TYR A 156 14.84 21.82 -28.34
N PHE A 157 14.70 22.69 -27.34
CA PHE A 157 13.67 22.61 -26.31
C PHE A 157 12.27 22.64 -26.93
N VAL A 158 11.98 23.63 -27.79
CA VAL A 158 10.67 23.78 -28.44
C VAL A 158 10.38 22.59 -29.36
N ALA A 159 11.37 22.13 -30.14
CA ALA A 159 11.20 20.98 -31.04
C ALA A 159 10.81 19.70 -30.29
N LEU A 160 11.49 19.39 -29.18
CA LEU A 160 11.16 18.21 -28.37
C LEU A 160 9.84 18.34 -27.62
N MET A 161 9.51 19.53 -27.11
CA MET A 161 8.21 19.75 -26.46
C MET A 161 7.06 19.63 -27.45
N ALA A 162 7.22 20.16 -28.68
CA ALA A 162 6.25 20.00 -29.76
C ALA A 162 6.09 18.52 -30.15
N TRP A 163 7.20 17.79 -30.28
CA TRP A 163 7.17 16.36 -30.58
C TRP A 163 6.48 15.55 -29.49
N SER A 164 6.80 15.84 -28.22
CA SER A 164 6.16 15.22 -27.05
C SER A 164 4.66 15.53 -27.02
N GLY A 165 4.25 16.75 -27.38
CA GLY A 165 2.85 17.15 -27.52
C GLY A 165 2.09 16.38 -28.60
N LEU A 166 2.71 16.15 -29.76
CA LEU A 166 2.13 15.30 -30.81
C LEU A 166 1.96 13.86 -30.33
N ASN A 167 2.94 13.33 -29.60
CA ASN A 167 2.90 12.01 -29.00
C ASN A 167 1.78 11.89 -27.95
N PHE A 168 1.61 12.88 -27.08
CA PHE A 168 0.48 12.96 -26.15
C PHE A 168 -0.88 12.96 -26.87
N ARG A 169 -1.02 13.75 -27.94
CA ARG A 169 -2.25 13.76 -28.75
C ARG A 169 -2.54 12.39 -29.38
N ARG A 170 -1.53 11.70 -29.88
CA ARG A 170 -1.67 10.34 -30.43
C ARG A 170 -2.09 9.34 -29.34
N ALA A 171 -1.47 9.40 -28.16
CA ALA A 171 -1.86 8.57 -27.02
C ALA A 171 -3.33 8.81 -26.61
N TYR A 172 -3.77 10.07 -26.59
CA TYR A 172 -5.15 10.43 -26.33
C TYR A 172 -6.14 9.82 -27.33
N GLN A 173 -5.84 9.92 -28.63
CA GLN A 173 -6.71 9.40 -29.70
C GLN A 173 -6.85 7.86 -29.66
N ARG A 174 -5.79 7.15 -29.23
CA ARG A 174 -5.79 5.69 -29.09
C ARG A 174 -6.48 5.18 -27.83
N THR A 175 -6.80 6.06 -26.90
CA THR A 175 -7.42 5.67 -25.63
C THR A 175 -8.92 5.38 -25.84
N VAL A 176 -9.32 4.13 -25.64
CA VAL A 176 -10.67 3.62 -25.96
C VAL A 176 -11.70 3.91 -24.86
N THR A 177 -11.35 3.66 -23.59
CA THR A 177 -12.33 3.77 -22.50
C THR A 177 -12.57 5.22 -22.06
N PRO A 178 -13.82 5.61 -21.70
CA PRO A 178 -14.14 6.98 -21.30
C PRO A 178 -13.40 7.41 -20.02
N THR A 179 -13.19 6.47 -19.10
CA THR A 179 -12.46 6.69 -17.84
C THR A 179 -10.97 6.94 -18.07
N SER A 180 -10.33 6.13 -18.92
CA SER A 180 -8.92 6.33 -19.29
C SER A 180 -8.75 7.62 -20.11
N ARG A 181 -9.67 7.92 -21.03
CA ARG A 181 -9.66 9.16 -21.81
C ARG A 181 -9.78 10.41 -20.94
N ARG A 182 -10.57 10.36 -19.86
CA ARG A 182 -10.65 11.44 -18.86
C ARG A 182 -9.32 11.65 -18.13
N ARG A 183 -8.67 10.56 -17.68
CA ARG A 183 -7.37 10.62 -17.00
C ARG A 183 -6.25 11.09 -17.93
N MET A 184 -6.26 10.64 -19.17
CA MET A 184 -5.32 11.07 -20.20
C MET A 184 -5.40 12.59 -20.45
N ARG A 185 -6.61 13.17 -20.47
CA ARG A 185 -6.76 14.64 -20.56
C ARG A 185 -6.13 15.36 -19.37
N TYR A 186 -6.38 14.87 -18.16
CA TYR A 186 -5.81 15.45 -16.94
C TYR A 186 -4.28 15.38 -16.97
N LEU A 187 -3.72 14.25 -17.40
CA LEU A 187 -2.28 14.07 -17.56
C LEU A 187 -1.68 15.05 -18.57
N ILE A 188 -2.27 15.17 -19.76
CA ILE A 188 -1.78 16.05 -20.83
C ILE A 188 -1.90 17.53 -20.43
N THR A 189 -2.98 17.87 -19.71
CA THR A 189 -3.16 19.23 -19.18
C THR A 189 -2.10 19.52 -18.11
N GLY A 190 -1.84 18.55 -17.22
CA GLY A 190 -0.81 18.63 -16.20
C GLY A 190 0.61 18.72 -16.76
N ALA A 191 0.89 18.06 -17.88
CA ALA A 191 2.17 18.09 -18.59
C ALA A 191 2.57 19.49 -19.10
N LEU A 192 1.63 20.45 -19.13
CA LEU A 192 1.95 21.85 -19.44
C LEU A 192 2.60 22.60 -18.27
N ALA A 193 2.57 22.07 -17.04
CA ALA A 193 3.03 22.79 -15.84
C ALA A 193 4.47 23.29 -15.98
N PRO A 194 5.46 22.45 -16.30
CA PRO A 194 6.86 22.91 -16.35
C PRO A 194 7.17 23.75 -17.59
N LEU A 195 6.39 23.61 -18.67
CA LEU A 195 6.48 24.50 -19.82
C LEU A 195 6.04 25.93 -19.43
N LEU A 196 4.99 26.05 -18.62
CA LEU A 196 4.53 27.32 -18.10
C LEU A 196 5.43 27.83 -16.97
N GLY A 197 5.98 26.94 -16.13
CA GLY A 197 6.94 27.30 -15.08
C GLY A 197 8.26 27.85 -15.61
N SER A 198 8.65 27.47 -16.83
CA SER A 198 9.84 28.01 -17.52
C SER A 198 9.55 29.30 -18.32
N TYR A 199 8.28 29.69 -18.48
CA TYR A 199 7.87 30.88 -19.24
C TYR A 199 8.39 32.22 -18.69
N PRO A 200 8.44 32.49 -17.36
CA PRO A 200 9.00 33.73 -16.83
C PRO A 200 10.45 33.96 -17.30
N PHE A 201 11.23 32.90 -17.49
CA PHE A 201 12.62 32.96 -17.91
C PHE A 201 12.82 33.40 -19.35
N LEU A 202 11.86 33.10 -20.24
CA LEU A 202 11.90 33.57 -21.62
C LEU A 202 11.61 35.08 -21.73
N LEU A 203 10.85 35.64 -20.77
CA LEU A 203 10.51 37.06 -20.70
C LEU A 203 11.55 37.91 -19.97
N PHE A 204 12.41 37.34 -19.13
CA PHE A 204 13.50 38.08 -18.49
C PHE A 204 14.45 38.67 -19.55
N GLY A 205 14.61 39.99 -19.53
CA GLY A 205 15.40 40.73 -20.53
C GLY A 205 14.61 41.24 -21.75
N SER A 206 13.28 41.04 -21.80
CA SER A 206 12.43 41.69 -22.81
C SER A 206 12.06 43.12 -22.39
N GLY A 207 12.04 44.08 -23.34
CA GLY A 207 11.66 45.47 -23.06
C GLY A 207 10.27 45.63 -22.45
N PHE A 208 9.37 44.66 -22.66
CA PHE A 208 8.04 44.61 -22.05
C PHE A 208 8.09 44.41 -20.53
N ALA A 209 8.97 43.52 -20.03
CA ALA A 209 9.13 43.24 -18.61
C ALA A 209 9.72 44.43 -17.84
N THR A 210 10.60 45.20 -18.51
CA THR A 210 11.20 46.42 -17.96
C THR A 210 10.18 47.56 -17.86
N ASN A 211 9.30 47.69 -18.86
CA ASN A 211 8.32 48.78 -18.94
C ASN A 211 7.05 48.55 -18.09
N HIS A 212 6.66 47.29 -17.87
CA HIS A 212 5.45 46.94 -17.11
C HIS A 212 5.71 45.93 -15.98
N PRO A 213 6.47 46.31 -14.94
CA PRO A 213 6.89 45.39 -13.89
C PRO A 213 5.72 44.83 -13.05
N LEU A 214 4.62 45.59 -12.86
CA LEU A 214 3.43 45.08 -12.17
C LEU A 214 2.73 43.95 -12.92
N LEU A 215 2.50 44.12 -14.23
CA LEU A 215 1.88 43.09 -15.07
C LEU A 215 2.77 41.84 -15.13
N PHE A 216 4.09 42.03 -15.18
CA PHE A 216 5.05 40.94 -15.13
C PHE A 216 4.90 40.10 -13.86
N TRP A 217 4.95 40.71 -12.67
CA TRP A 217 4.85 39.97 -11.40
C TRP A 217 3.47 39.36 -11.18
N LEU A 218 2.39 40.02 -11.64
CA LEU A 218 1.04 39.45 -11.56
C LEU A 218 0.93 38.19 -12.44
N MET A 219 1.44 38.25 -13.67
CA MET A 219 1.48 37.08 -14.56
C MET A 219 2.38 35.97 -14.00
N ALA A 220 3.52 36.30 -13.40
CA ALA A 220 4.40 35.32 -12.75
C ALA A 220 3.70 34.60 -11.60
N VAL A 221 3.03 35.34 -10.71
CA VAL A 221 2.23 34.77 -9.62
C VAL A 221 1.12 33.86 -10.14
N LEU A 222 0.36 34.31 -11.14
CA LEU A 222 -0.74 33.53 -11.73
C LEU A 222 -0.23 32.26 -12.42
N THR A 223 0.89 32.36 -13.12
CA THR A 223 1.57 31.22 -13.77
C THR A 223 2.02 30.23 -12.71
N ASN A 224 2.68 30.67 -11.64
CA ASN A 224 3.15 29.80 -10.56
C ASN A 224 2.01 29.07 -9.83
N ILE A 225 0.89 29.74 -9.55
CA ILE A 225 -0.32 29.09 -9.02
C ILE A 225 -0.80 27.99 -9.97
N PHE A 226 -0.82 28.28 -11.28
CA PHE A 226 -1.23 27.31 -12.29
C PHE A 226 -0.25 26.12 -12.37
N VAL A 227 1.07 26.36 -12.24
CA VAL A 227 2.08 25.29 -12.19
C VAL A 227 1.83 24.34 -11.01
N VAL A 228 1.63 24.85 -9.79
CA VAL A 228 1.30 24.00 -8.61
C VAL A 228 0.07 23.15 -8.91
N PHE A 229 -1.00 23.77 -9.38
CA PHE A 229 -2.25 23.10 -9.69
C PHE A 229 -2.07 21.99 -10.74
N LEU A 230 -1.37 22.29 -11.84
CA LEU A 230 -1.10 21.33 -12.90
C LEU A 230 -0.18 20.18 -12.45
N LEU A 231 0.82 20.43 -11.61
CA LEU A 231 1.67 19.38 -11.03
C LEU A 231 0.84 18.39 -10.20
N VAL A 232 -0.10 18.89 -9.39
CA VAL A 232 -1.00 18.04 -8.59
C VAL A 232 -1.91 17.21 -9.49
N ILE A 233 -2.48 17.79 -10.56
CA ILE A 233 -3.31 17.05 -11.53
C ILE A 233 -2.50 15.99 -12.27
N MET A 234 -1.26 16.31 -12.64
CA MET A 234 -0.34 15.37 -13.27
C MET A 234 -0.06 14.20 -12.32
N ALA A 235 0.30 14.47 -11.07
CA ALA A 235 0.55 13.44 -10.06
C ALA A 235 -0.68 12.56 -9.80
N TYR A 236 -1.87 13.16 -9.71
CA TYR A 236 -3.13 12.42 -9.60
C TYR A 236 -3.34 11.46 -10.77
N SER A 237 -3.06 11.92 -11.99
CA SER A 237 -3.22 11.11 -13.19
C SER A 237 -2.18 10.00 -13.27
N VAL A 238 -0.92 10.28 -12.89
CA VAL A 238 0.17 9.29 -12.85
C VAL A 238 -0.06 8.22 -11.78
N ALA A 239 -0.67 8.56 -10.64
CA ALA A 239 -0.93 7.61 -9.55
C ALA A 239 -1.84 6.43 -9.95
N PHE A 240 -2.53 6.50 -11.08
CA PHE A 240 -3.31 5.39 -11.64
C PHE A 240 -2.52 4.42 -12.50
N PHE A 241 -1.35 4.84 -13.00
CA PHE A 241 -0.45 3.95 -13.70
C PHE A 241 0.28 3.12 -12.66
N GLY A 242 0.33 1.81 -12.88
CA GLY A 242 1.07 0.90 -12.03
C GLY A 242 0.43 0.42 -10.72
N VAL A 243 -0.78 0.89 -10.35
CA VAL A 243 -1.46 0.49 -9.10
C VAL A 243 -2.90 0.06 -9.32
N SER A 244 -3.32 -1.00 -8.61
CA SER A 244 -4.68 -1.60 -8.65
C SER A 244 -5.74 -0.84 -7.84
N TRP A 245 -5.45 0.36 -7.34
CA TRP A 245 -6.35 1.07 -6.46
C TRP A 245 -7.57 1.66 -7.17
N SER A 246 -8.67 1.78 -6.42
CA SER A 246 -9.84 2.52 -6.86
C SER A 246 -9.57 4.02 -6.91
N ASP A 247 -10.33 4.74 -7.75
CA ASP A 247 -10.24 6.21 -7.86
C ASP A 247 -10.33 6.91 -6.50
N ARG A 248 -11.18 6.36 -5.63
CA ARG A 248 -11.42 6.88 -4.29
C ARG A 248 -10.19 6.77 -3.38
N VAL A 249 -9.50 5.62 -3.40
CA VAL A 249 -8.30 5.38 -2.58
C VAL A 249 -7.16 6.28 -3.02
N VAL A 250 -6.96 6.46 -4.34
CA VAL A 250 -5.95 7.36 -4.88
C VAL A 250 -6.22 8.81 -4.46
N LYS A 251 -7.45 9.32 -4.65
CA LYS A 251 -7.83 10.69 -4.23
C LYS A 251 -7.60 10.90 -2.73
N ARG A 252 -8.07 9.96 -1.90
CA ARG A 252 -7.93 10.04 -0.44
C ARG A 252 -6.46 10.08 -0.03
N ARG A 253 -5.64 9.18 -0.58
CA ARG A 253 -4.22 9.08 -0.22
C ARG A 253 -3.43 10.27 -0.71
N LEU A 254 -3.62 10.69 -1.97
CA LEU A 254 -2.96 11.86 -2.53
C LEU A 254 -3.35 13.13 -1.79
N PHE A 255 -4.62 13.31 -1.45
CA PHE A 255 -5.07 14.48 -0.71
C PHE A 255 -4.47 14.52 0.70
N LYS A 256 -4.53 13.40 1.46
CA LYS A 256 -3.89 13.32 2.79
C LYS A 256 -2.38 13.60 2.71
N TRP A 257 -1.70 13.07 1.69
CA TRP A 257 -0.29 13.33 1.45
C TRP A 257 -0.03 14.80 1.13
N LEU A 258 -0.83 15.41 0.25
CA LEU A 258 -0.68 16.80 -0.17
C LEU A 258 -0.93 17.78 0.99
N MET A 259 -1.94 17.51 1.82
CA MET A 259 -2.22 18.31 3.00
C MET A 259 -1.09 18.23 4.02
N ARG A 260 -0.62 17.03 4.33
CA ARG A 260 0.41 16.79 5.36
C ARG A 260 1.82 17.18 4.93
N GLY A 261 2.15 17.01 3.65
CA GLY A 261 3.47 17.35 3.12
C GLY A 261 3.52 18.82 2.69
N PRO A 262 3.22 19.11 1.41
CA PRO A 262 3.55 20.39 0.82
C PRO A 262 2.69 21.54 1.28
N VAL A 263 1.40 21.34 1.58
CA VAL A 263 0.56 22.42 2.10
C VAL A 263 1.04 22.83 3.49
N ALA A 264 1.27 21.87 4.40
CA ALA A 264 1.81 22.16 5.73
C ALA A 264 3.18 22.84 5.65
N ALA A 265 4.14 22.28 4.91
CA ALA A 265 5.48 22.84 4.77
C ALA A 265 5.50 24.24 4.14
N SER A 266 4.70 24.47 3.09
CA SER A 266 4.59 25.79 2.45
C SER A 266 3.94 26.83 3.37
N THR A 267 2.94 26.41 4.17
CA THR A 267 2.27 27.29 5.15
C THR A 267 3.22 27.67 6.28
N VAL A 268 3.96 26.70 6.82
CA VAL A 268 4.99 26.95 7.85
C VAL A 268 6.06 27.90 7.30
N LEU A 269 6.56 27.66 6.08
CA LEU A 269 7.54 28.55 5.43
C LEU A 269 6.98 29.97 5.22
N ALA A 270 5.73 30.10 4.78
CA ALA A 270 5.08 31.40 4.60
C ALA A 270 4.96 32.15 5.93
N MET A 271 4.49 31.48 6.99
CA MET A 271 4.33 32.09 8.32
C MET A 271 5.67 32.50 8.94
N THR A 272 6.69 31.64 8.87
CA THR A 272 8.02 31.98 9.41
C THR A 272 8.67 33.12 8.63
N THR A 273 8.50 33.16 7.31
CA THR A 273 9.02 34.24 6.46
C THR A 273 8.32 35.56 6.75
N LEU A 274 6.99 35.55 6.94
CA LEU A 274 6.22 36.73 7.32
C LEU A 274 6.65 37.27 8.69
N VAL A 275 6.82 36.40 9.68
CA VAL A 275 7.27 36.78 11.03
C VAL A 275 8.68 37.34 11.02
N ARG A 276 9.61 36.69 10.30
CA ARG A 276 10.99 37.20 10.16
C ARG A 276 10.99 38.61 9.57
N ARG A 277 10.24 38.82 8.49
CA ARG A 277 10.16 40.11 7.81
C ARG A 277 9.47 41.18 8.65
N ALA A 278 8.46 40.81 9.44
CA ALA A 278 7.85 41.71 10.41
C ALA A 278 8.85 42.09 11.51
N GLY A 279 9.62 41.13 12.02
CA GLY A 279 10.69 41.35 13.00
C GLY A 279 11.77 42.32 12.50
N GLU A 280 12.23 42.15 11.25
CA GLU A 280 13.15 43.07 10.58
C GLU A 280 12.57 44.49 10.48
N TYR A 281 11.27 44.63 10.19
CA TYR A 281 10.60 45.93 10.17
C TYR A 281 10.58 46.62 11.55
N PHE A 282 10.51 45.85 12.63
CA PHE A 282 10.60 46.35 14.01
C PHE A 282 12.04 46.44 14.55
N GLY A 283 13.05 46.15 13.74
CA GLY A 283 14.47 46.24 14.11
C GLY A 283 15.03 45.05 14.90
N LEU A 284 14.33 43.90 14.93
CA LEU A 284 14.77 42.68 15.61
C LEU A 284 15.37 41.68 14.60
N GLU A 285 16.67 41.77 14.35
CA GLU A 285 17.40 40.94 13.36
C GLU A 285 17.29 39.42 13.61
N TYR A 286 17.24 39.00 14.88
CA TYR A 286 16.98 37.61 15.27
C TYR A 286 15.74 37.55 16.15
N THR A 287 14.58 37.31 15.52
CA THR A 287 13.34 37.16 16.27
C THR A 287 13.21 35.73 16.81
N ALA A 288 13.38 35.54 18.13
CA ALA A 288 13.10 34.26 18.82
C ALA A 288 11.66 33.75 18.59
N ALA A 289 10.77 34.60 18.09
CA ALA A 289 9.43 34.23 17.66
C ALA A 289 9.40 33.30 16.43
N VAL A 290 10.42 33.29 15.56
CA VAL A 290 10.39 32.49 14.32
C VAL A 290 10.30 30.98 14.61
N PRO A 291 11.15 30.36 15.45
CA PRO A 291 10.99 28.96 15.82
C PRO A 291 9.69 28.66 16.58
N ILE A 292 9.22 29.58 17.44
CA ILE A 292 7.97 29.40 18.19
C ILE A 292 6.78 29.34 17.22
N VAL A 293 6.70 30.29 16.28
CA VAL A 293 5.64 30.31 15.27
C VAL A 293 5.77 29.13 14.32
N MET A 294 6.98 28.70 13.98
CA MET A 294 7.21 27.49 13.19
C MET A 294 6.58 26.26 13.85
N VAL A 295 6.90 26.00 15.12
CA VAL A 295 6.38 24.86 15.88
C VAL A 295 4.87 24.99 16.08
N ALA A 296 4.39 26.17 16.47
CA ALA A 296 2.96 26.41 16.67
C ALA A 296 2.16 26.20 15.38
N THR A 297 2.62 26.76 14.26
CA THR A 297 1.95 26.61 12.95
C THR A 297 1.96 25.15 12.53
N LEU A 298 3.07 24.44 12.68
CA LEU A 298 3.18 23.02 12.34
C LEU A 298 2.19 22.17 13.15
N LEU A 299 2.18 22.32 14.48
CA LEU A 299 1.28 21.55 15.36
C LEU A 299 -0.19 21.88 15.11
N LEU A 300 -0.54 23.17 14.97
CA LEU A 300 -1.91 23.59 14.68
C LEU A 300 -2.38 23.07 13.32
N PHE A 301 -1.52 23.07 12.31
CA PHE A 301 -1.88 22.60 10.97
C PHE A 301 -2.02 21.07 10.92
N GLU A 302 -1.12 20.32 11.56
CA GLU A 302 -1.25 18.86 11.70
C GLU A 302 -2.52 18.47 12.47
N TYR A 303 -2.85 19.19 13.55
CA TYR A 303 -4.09 18.99 14.29
C TYR A 303 -5.34 19.36 13.47
N ALA A 304 -5.28 20.46 12.70
CA ALA A 304 -6.37 20.83 11.80
C ALA A 304 -6.59 19.78 10.71
N ILE A 305 -5.52 19.18 10.17
CA ILE A 305 -5.60 18.11 9.17
C ILE A 305 -6.24 16.86 9.77
N THR A 306 -5.89 16.44 10.99
CA THR A 306 -6.50 15.27 11.62
C THR A 306 -7.98 15.48 11.91
N LEU A 307 -8.38 16.69 12.32
CA LEU A 307 -9.80 17.03 12.53
C LEU A 307 -10.59 17.14 11.22
N ALA A 308 -9.98 17.68 10.16
CA ALA A 308 -10.63 17.86 8.86
C ALA A 308 -10.68 16.58 8.01
N ALA A 309 -9.80 15.61 8.25
CA ALA A 309 -9.75 14.35 7.52
C ALA A 309 -11.11 13.61 7.40
N PRO A 310 -11.89 13.39 8.49
CA PRO A 310 -13.19 12.72 8.40
C PRO A 310 -14.25 13.54 7.64
N LEU A 311 -14.21 14.88 7.71
CA LEU A 311 -15.15 15.75 6.98
C LEU A 311 -14.94 15.64 5.47
N TRP A 312 -13.68 15.65 5.04
CA TRP A 312 -13.32 15.54 3.63
C TRP A 312 -13.65 14.16 3.06
N GLU A 313 -13.41 13.12 3.86
CA GLU A 313 -13.86 11.76 3.54
C GLU A 313 -15.35 11.78 3.24
N ARG A 314 -16.20 12.25 4.16
CA ARG A 314 -17.67 12.31 3.98
C ARG A 314 -18.13 13.07 2.73
N TRP A 315 -17.42 14.13 2.31
CA TRP A 315 -17.74 14.92 1.12
C TRP A 315 -17.35 14.20 -0.19
N SER A 316 -16.21 13.52 -0.22
CA SER A 316 -15.72 12.79 -1.39
C SER A 316 -16.54 11.52 -1.71
N PHE A 317 -17.26 10.95 -0.73
CA PHE A 317 -18.14 9.80 -0.87
C PHE A 317 -19.56 10.14 -1.41
N GLN A 318 -19.70 10.96 -2.46
CA GLN A 318 -21.01 11.12 -3.14
C GLN A 318 -21.29 9.91 -4.04
N GLY A 319 -21.80 8.82 -3.46
CA GLY A 319 -22.29 7.62 -4.13
C GLY A 319 -22.83 6.60 -3.12
N GLY A 320 -23.78 5.75 -3.53
CA GLY A 320 -24.59 4.85 -2.66
C GLY A 320 -23.86 3.82 -1.78
N ASP A 321 -22.52 3.83 -1.74
CA ASP A 321 -21.67 2.94 -0.91
C ASP A 321 -21.54 3.39 0.56
N LYS A 322 -22.10 4.55 0.94
CA LYS A 322 -21.95 5.08 2.31
C LYS A 322 -22.49 4.10 3.36
N SER A 323 -23.64 3.47 3.09
CA SER A 323 -24.26 2.51 4.01
C SER A 323 -23.39 1.27 4.20
N SER A 324 -22.84 0.70 3.12
CA SER A 324 -21.98 -0.49 3.19
C SER A 324 -20.66 -0.23 3.91
N LEU A 325 -20.05 0.93 3.72
CA LEU A 325 -18.82 1.30 4.43
C LEU A 325 -19.06 1.61 5.90
N LEU A 326 -20.17 2.29 6.22
CA LEU A 326 -20.58 2.51 7.59
C LEU A 326 -20.86 1.18 8.30
N LEU A 327 -21.50 0.22 7.62
CA LEU A 327 -21.74 -1.12 8.16
C LEU A 327 -20.42 -1.81 8.56
N VAL A 328 -19.42 -1.82 7.69
CA VAL A 328 -18.10 -2.42 7.98
C VAL A 328 -17.39 -1.67 9.12
N GLN A 329 -17.49 -0.34 9.15
CA GLN A 329 -16.89 0.45 10.22
C GLN A 329 -17.59 0.21 11.57
N THR A 330 -18.92 0.17 11.59
CA THR A 330 -19.71 -0.16 12.78
C THR A 330 -19.47 -1.60 13.23
N LEU A 331 -19.27 -2.54 12.30
CA LEU A 331 -18.85 -3.89 12.64
C LEU A 331 -17.48 -3.83 13.33
N ASN A 332 -16.47 -3.21 12.73
CA ASN A 332 -15.14 -3.06 13.34
C ASN A 332 -15.15 -2.37 14.72
N GLU A 333 -16.04 -1.39 14.94
CA GLU A 333 -16.19 -0.67 16.22
C GLU A 333 -17.00 -1.44 17.27
N ARG A 334 -17.76 -2.48 16.88
CA ARG A 334 -18.66 -3.25 17.77
C ARG A 334 -18.36 -4.75 17.80
N LEU A 335 -17.29 -5.21 17.17
CA LEU A 335 -16.81 -6.59 17.29
C LEU A 335 -16.39 -6.83 18.74
N LEU A 336 -16.89 -7.92 19.32
CA LEU A 336 -16.47 -8.35 20.65
C LEU A 336 -15.29 -9.29 20.45
N THR A 337 -14.21 -9.07 21.21
CA THR A 337 -13.12 -10.06 21.23
C THR A 337 -13.53 -11.26 22.08
N THR A 338 -12.89 -12.41 21.87
CA THR A 338 -13.07 -13.59 22.74
C THR A 338 -12.76 -13.26 24.21
N GLY A 339 -11.83 -12.33 24.45
CA GLY A 339 -11.52 -11.81 25.79
C GLY A 339 -12.67 -11.01 26.40
N ASP A 340 -13.29 -10.11 25.63
CA ASP A 340 -14.44 -9.31 26.09
C ASP A 340 -15.63 -10.19 26.43
N LEU A 341 -15.89 -11.23 25.62
CA LEU A 341 -16.93 -12.22 25.89
C LEU A 341 -16.65 -13.00 27.17
N ARG A 342 -15.42 -13.50 27.33
CA ARG A 342 -15.01 -14.24 28.54
C ARG A 342 -15.20 -13.38 29.78
N GLN A 343 -14.74 -12.13 29.76
CA GLN A 343 -14.87 -11.22 30.90
C GLN A 343 -16.33 -10.89 31.23
N PHE A 344 -17.19 -10.77 30.21
CA PHE A 344 -18.62 -10.60 30.41
C PHE A 344 -19.25 -11.84 31.05
N LEU A 345 -18.96 -13.03 30.53
CA LEU A 345 -19.44 -14.31 31.07
C LEU A 345 -18.92 -14.56 32.49
N GLU A 346 -17.69 -14.16 32.82
CA GLU A 346 -17.14 -14.14 34.18
C GLU A 346 -17.96 -13.24 35.11
N ALA A 347 -18.32 -12.03 34.66
CA ALA A 347 -19.16 -11.13 35.45
C ALA A 347 -20.57 -11.69 35.67
N VAL A 348 -21.16 -12.34 34.66
CA VAL A 348 -22.45 -13.03 34.80
C VAL A 348 -22.35 -14.19 35.78
N LEU A 349 -21.31 -15.03 35.65
CA LEU A 349 -21.10 -16.19 36.51
C LEU A 349 -20.84 -15.78 37.96
N ALA A 350 -20.06 -14.71 38.18
CA ALA A 350 -19.85 -14.13 39.51
C ALA A 350 -21.16 -13.63 40.12
N ALA A 351 -21.99 -12.92 39.35
CA ALA A 351 -23.31 -12.47 39.80
C ALA A 351 -24.26 -13.63 40.15
N VAL A 352 -24.18 -14.74 39.40
CA VAL A 352 -24.92 -15.98 39.71
C VAL A 352 -24.43 -16.59 41.03
N CYS A 353 -23.11 -16.74 41.19
CA CYS A 353 -22.48 -17.25 42.42
C CYS A 353 -22.83 -16.39 43.64
N ASP A 354 -22.75 -15.06 43.54
CA ASP A 354 -23.07 -14.14 44.64
C ASP A 354 -24.55 -14.20 45.04
N ARG A 355 -25.45 -14.33 44.07
CA ARG A 355 -26.90 -14.38 44.31
C ARG A 355 -27.36 -15.70 44.93
N ILE A 356 -26.77 -16.82 44.51
CA ILE A 356 -27.14 -18.17 44.94
C ILE A 356 -26.25 -18.64 46.11
N GLN A 357 -25.14 -17.94 46.38
CA GLN A 357 -24.09 -18.33 47.33
C GLN A 357 -23.49 -19.70 46.98
N ALA A 358 -23.32 -19.97 45.68
CA ALA A 358 -22.78 -21.22 45.18
C ALA A 358 -21.24 -21.17 45.11
N PRO A 359 -20.51 -22.14 45.68
CA PRO A 359 -19.04 -22.14 45.70
C PRO A 359 -18.41 -22.52 44.35
N LYS A 360 -19.19 -23.08 43.42
CA LYS A 360 -18.75 -23.59 42.13
C LYS A 360 -19.75 -23.20 41.06
N ALA A 361 -19.28 -22.76 39.89
CA ALA A 361 -20.14 -22.56 38.72
C ALA A 361 -19.32 -22.57 37.43
N PHE A 362 -19.96 -22.82 36.29
CA PHE A 362 -19.32 -22.82 34.98
C PHE A 362 -20.27 -22.52 33.85
N ILE A 363 -19.72 -22.04 32.73
CA ILE A 363 -20.44 -21.86 31.47
C ILE A 363 -19.68 -22.62 30.39
N ILE A 364 -20.37 -23.51 29.69
CA ILE A 364 -19.87 -24.26 28.54
C ILE A 364 -20.67 -23.80 27.32
N ALA A 365 -19.99 -23.51 26.21
CA ALA A 365 -20.61 -23.24 24.93
C ALA A 365 -20.56 -24.47 24.03
N LEU A 366 -21.53 -24.59 23.13
CA LEU A 366 -21.60 -25.63 22.12
C LEU A 366 -21.14 -25.02 20.78
N GLU A 367 -19.95 -25.39 20.31
CA GLU A 367 -19.36 -24.83 19.08
C GLU A 367 -19.13 -25.95 18.05
N ALA A 368 -19.90 -25.93 16.95
CA ALA A 368 -19.79 -26.90 15.85
C ALA A 368 -19.81 -28.40 16.24
N GLY A 369 -20.39 -28.73 17.39
CA GLY A 369 -20.47 -30.10 17.92
C GLY A 369 -19.46 -30.42 19.02
N ASP A 370 -18.50 -29.54 19.30
CA ASP A 370 -17.56 -29.64 20.41
C ASP A 370 -17.99 -28.75 21.58
N LEU A 371 -17.71 -29.19 22.81
CA LEU A 371 -18.01 -28.46 24.03
C LEU A 371 -16.78 -27.68 24.49
N GLU A 372 -16.90 -26.35 24.54
CA GLU A 372 -15.82 -25.49 25.00
C GLU A 372 -16.19 -24.84 26.33
N LEU A 373 -15.33 -25.05 27.33
CA LEU A 373 -15.44 -24.38 28.62
C LEU A 373 -15.06 -22.89 28.46
N MET A 374 -16.05 -22.02 28.48
CA MET A 374 -15.85 -20.58 28.33
C MET A 374 -15.27 -19.97 29.61
N VAL A 375 -15.92 -20.26 30.75
CA VAL A 375 -15.60 -19.68 32.07
C VAL A 375 -15.94 -20.64 33.21
N ASN A 376 -15.16 -20.60 34.29
CA ASN A 376 -15.43 -21.32 35.54
C ASN A 376 -15.13 -20.48 36.79
N ILE A 377 -15.81 -20.81 37.88
CA ILE A 377 -15.52 -20.36 39.25
C ILE A 377 -15.44 -21.62 40.13
N GLY A 378 -14.32 -21.79 40.82
CA GLY A 378 -14.05 -22.98 41.66
C GLY A 378 -13.64 -24.24 40.88
N ASP A 379 -13.49 -25.34 41.61
CA ASP A 379 -13.17 -26.66 41.02
C ASP A 379 -14.37 -27.25 40.30
N ILE A 380 -14.20 -27.52 39.01
CA ILE A 380 -15.21 -28.04 38.09
C ILE A 380 -14.92 -29.48 37.65
N PRO A 381 -15.96 -30.27 37.33
CA PRO A 381 -15.82 -31.61 36.75
C PRO A 381 -15.20 -31.56 35.34
N ALA A 382 -14.70 -32.70 34.86
CA ALA A 382 -14.06 -32.79 33.55
C ALA A 382 -15.10 -32.57 32.43
N ILE A 383 -14.71 -31.90 31.34
CA ILE A 383 -15.60 -31.58 30.21
C ILE A 383 -16.23 -32.86 29.61
N ASP A 384 -15.48 -33.97 29.61
CA ASP A 384 -15.95 -35.27 29.13
C ASP A 384 -17.16 -35.79 29.94
N GLU A 385 -17.17 -35.62 31.27
CA GLU A 385 -18.29 -36.01 32.15
C GLU A 385 -19.54 -35.14 31.91
N VAL A 386 -19.33 -33.88 31.55
CA VAL A 386 -20.41 -32.93 31.23
C VAL A 386 -20.98 -33.19 29.83
N SER A 387 -20.20 -33.75 28.90
CA SER A 387 -20.64 -34.11 27.55
C SER A 387 -21.66 -35.27 27.54
N ASP A 388 -21.45 -36.28 28.39
CA ASP A 388 -22.37 -37.40 28.53
C ASP A 388 -23.72 -36.96 29.13
N SER A 389 -23.70 -35.99 30.05
CA SER A 389 -24.92 -35.41 30.63
C SER A 389 -25.68 -34.52 29.65
N LEU A 390 -24.99 -33.84 28.72
CA LEU A 390 -25.61 -33.07 27.63
C LEU A 390 -26.47 -33.95 26.72
N ASN A 391 -25.95 -35.11 26.34
CA ASN A 391 -26.71 -36.09 25.54
C ASN A 391 -27.97 -36.57 26.29
N HIS A 392 -27.88 -36.71 27.62
CA HIS A 392 -29.03 -37.04 28.46
C HIS A 392 -30.06 -35.89 28.58
N VAL A 393 -29.61 -34.64 28.71
CA VAL A 393 -30.48 -33.45 28.76
C VAL A 393 -31.21 -33.23 27.43
N VAL A 394 -30.53 -33.45 26.30
CA VAL A 394 -31.12 -33.36 24.95
C VAL A 394 -32.08 -34.53 24.67
N ALA A 395 -31.76 -35.75 25.14
CA ALA A 395 -32.56 -36.96 24.83
C ALA A 395 -33.83 -37.13 25.68
N GLN A 396 -33.88 -36.61 26.92
CA GLN A 396 -35.00 -36.91 27.83
C GLN A 396 -36.19 -35.98 27.75
N ASN A 397 -36.07 -34.72 27.28
CA ASN A 397 -37.18 -33.77 27.51
C ASN A 397 -37.36 -32.62 26.51
N GLY A 398 -36.76 -32.65 25.31
CA GLY A 398 -37.10 -31.74 24.20
C GLY A 398 -37.41 -30.28 24.57
N ASN A 399 -36.42 -29.39 24.46
CA ASN A 399 -36.59 -27.92 24.36
C ASN A 399 -37.34 -27.17 25.49
N GLU A 400 -37.77 -27.79 26.58
CA GLU A 400 -38.43 -27.05 27.67
C GLU A 400 -37.44 -26.16 28.46
N ARG A 401 -37.85 -24.93 28.78
CA ARG A 401 -37.09 -23.99 29.62
C ARG A 401 -37.18 -24.43 31.09
N GLY A 402 -36.22 -25.23 31.54
CA GLY A 402 -36.19 -25.77 32.90
C GLY A 402 -34.83 -25.65 33.61
N LEU A 403 -34.86 -25.72 34.94
CA LEU A 403 -33.69 -25.96 35.78
C LEU A 403 -33.52 -27.47 35.97
N TYR A 404 -32.36 -28.00 35.61
CA TYR A 404 -32.07 -29.43 35.70
C TYR A 404 -31.12 -29.72 36.85
N THR A 405 -31.17 -30.92 37.41
CA THR A 405 -30.24 -31.38 38.44
C THR A 405 -29.38 -32.50 37.88
N TRP A 406 -28.06 -32.35 37.93
CA TRP A 406 -27.08 -33.36 37.56
C TRP A 406 -26.03 -33.44 38.67
N ASP A 407 -25.98 -34.58 39.37
CA ASP A 407 -25.16 -34.80 40.57
C ASP A 407 -25.23 -33.62 41.56
N ASP A 408 -24.08 -33.01 41.84
CA ASP A 408 -23.90 -31.86 42.72
C ASP A 408 -24.07 -30.52 41.97
N PHE A 409 -24.74 -30.48 40.83
CA PHE A 409 -24.92 -29.28 40.01
C PHE A 409 -26.38 -29.06 39.57
N TRP A 410 -26.78 -27.79 39.51
CA TRP A 410 -27.92 -27.32 38.73
C TRP A 410 -27.46 -26.91 37.34
N LEU A 411 -28.12 -27.41 36.30
CA LEU A 411 -27.83 -27.08 34.91
C LEU A 411 -28.98 -26.23 34.34
N VAL A 412 -28.61 -25.13 33.69
CA VAL A 412 -29.53 -24.26 32.95
C VAL A 412 -29.10 -24.26 31.48
N PRO A 413 -29.91 -24.76 30.55
CA PRO A 413 -29.58 -24.71 29.14
C PRO A 413 -29.71 -23.28 28.61
N LEU A 414 -28.69 -22.83 27.89
CA LEU A 414 -28.63 -21.52 27.25
C LEU A 414 -29.12 -21.68 25.82
N HIS A 415 -30.39 -21.36 25.59
CA HIS A 415 -31.00 -21.44 24.26
C HIS A 415 -30.94 -20.08 23.54
N SER A 416 -30.90 -20.12 22.21
CA SER A 416 -31.09 -18.92 21.40
C SER A 416 -32.46 -18.31 21.65
N GLN A 417 -32.54 -16.98 21.67
CA GLN A 417 -33.80 -16.24 21.84
C GLN A 417 -34.57 -16.08 20.52
N ARG A 418 -34.14 -16.73 19.45
CA ARG A 418 -34.75 -16.57 18.13
C ARG A 418 -36.17 -17.14 18.12
N VAL A 419 -37.11 -16.36 17.61
CA VAL A 419 -38.52 -16.79 17.47
C VAL A 419 -38.59 -17.96 16.50
N GLY A 420 -38.91 -19.16 17.00
CA GLY A 420 -39.16 -20.37 16.21
C GLY A 420 -37.98 -21.35 16.06
N GLU A 421 -36.81 -21.04 16.62
CA GLU A 421 -35.63 -21.93 16.62
C GLU A 421 -34.97 -21.90 18.01
N GLU A 422 -35.34 -22.84 18.87
CA GLU A 422 -34.66 -23.07 20.16
C GLU A 422 -33.41 -23.92 19.91
N VAL A 423 -32.33 -23.26 19.46
CA VAL A 423 -31.01 -23.85 19.31
C VAL A 423 -30.28 -23.77 20.65
N LEU A 424 -29.75 -24.88 21.14
CA LEU A 424 -28.89 -24.91 22.34
C LEU A 424 -27.53 -24.29 22.01
N LEU A 425 -27.20 -23.17 22.67
CA LEU A 425 -25.92 -22.46 22.51
C LEU A 425 -24.89 -22.89 23.56
N GLY A 426 -25.33 -23.44 24.69
CA GLY A 426 -24.45 -23.81 25.80
C GLY A 426 -25.22 -24.18 27.06
N ILE A 427 -24.49 -24.39 28.17
CA ILE A 427 -25.03 -24.72 29.48
C ILE A 427 -24.34 -23.90 30.57
N LEU A 428 -25.13 -23.41 31.51
CA LEU A 428 -24.69 -22.84 32.77
C LEU A 428 -24.86 -23.89 33.89
N GLY A 429 -23.76 -24.28 34.52
CA GLY A 429 -23.74 -25.20 35.66
C GLY A 429 -23.44 -24.47 36.96
N ILE A 430 -24.16 -24.81 38.04
CA ILE A 430 -24.06 -24.16 39.35
C ILE A 430 -23.99 -25.23 40.43
N GLY A 431 -22.98 -25.18 41.29
CA GLY A 431 -22.80 -26.12 42.40
C GLY A 431 -23.98 -26.07 43.37
N ARG A 432 -24.57 -27.23 43.61
CA ARG A 432 -25.69 -27.45 44.52
C ARG A 432 -25.16 -27.83 45.91
N THR A 433 -25.83 -27.32 46.94
CA THR A 433 -25.73 -27.86 48.30
C THR A 433 -27.03 -28.61 48.62
N PRO A 434 -26.99 -29.91 48.96
CA PRO A 434 -28.19 -30.77 49.02
C PRO A 434 -29.27 -30.32 50.02
N GLU A 435 -28.94 -29.44 50.97
CA GLU A 435 -29.83 -28.96 52.03
C GLU A 435 -30.62 -27.68 51.71
N ILE A 436 -30.33 -26.99 50.59
CA ILE A 436 -30.93 -25.69 50.24
C ILE A 436 -31.73 -25.80 48.95
N ALA A 437 -33.04 -25.55 49.01
CA ALA A 437 -33.88 -25.35 47.84
C ALA A 437 -33.82 -23.88 47.40
N LEU A 438 -33.65 -23.63 46.09
CA LEU A 438 -33.68 -22.28 45.52
C LEU A 438 -35.05 -21.62 45.79
N ALA A 439 -35.01 -20.43 46.38
CA ALA A 439 -36.20 -19.59 46.50
C ALA A 439 -36.64 -19.06 45.13
N ASP A 440 -37.93 -18.73 44.98
CA ASP A 440 -38.49 -18.37 43.67
C ASP A 440 -37.90 -17.06 43.10
N ASP A 441 -37.47 -16.14 43.97
CA ASP A 441 -36.74 -14.93 43.60
C ASP A 441 -35.32 -15.22 43.06
N GLN A 442 -34.63 -16.22 43.65
CA GLN A 442 -33.32 -16.67 43.17
C GLN A 442 -33.43 -17.40 41.83
N LYS A 443 -34.50 -18.19 41.63
CA LYS A 443 -34.79 -18.82 40.33
C LYS A 443 -35.03 -17.79 39.24
N GLU A 444 -35.82 -16.76 39.53
CA GLU A 444 -36.10 -15.70 38.57
C GLU A 444 -34.81 -14.94 38.20
N ALA A 445 -34.00 -14.56 39.19
CA ALA A 445 -32.71 -13.90 38.96
C ALA A 445 -31.74 -14.77 38.16
N LEU A 446 -31.71 -16.08 38.42
CA LEU A 446 -30.90 -17.04 37.67
C LEU A 446 -31.32 -17.10 36.20
N ILE A 447 -32.62 -17.20 35.93
CA ILE A 447 -33.14 -17.21 34.56
C ILE A 447 -32.75 -15.93 33.82
N PHE A 448 -32.85 -14.76 34.46
CA PHE A 448 -32.41 -13.49 33.86
C PHE A 448 -30.91 -13.46 33.53
N LEU A 449 -30.06 -13.98 34.42
CA LEU A 449 -28.61 -14.02 34.18
C LEU A 449 -28.23 -15.06 33.11
N ALA A 450 -28.90 -16.21 33.09
CA ALA A 450 -28.78 -17.21 32.04
C ALA A 450 -29.19 -16.63 30.67
N ASP A 451 -30.27 -15.85 30.62
CA ASP A 451 -30.73 -15.19 29.40
C ASP A 451 -29.70 -14.18 28.84
N ARG A 452 -29.01 -13.45 29.74
CA ARG A 452 -27.90 -12.55 29.38
C ARG A 452 -26.68 -13.31 28.85
N ALA A 453 -26.33 -14.44 29.46
CA ALA A 453 -25.26 -15.30 28.97
C ALA A 453 -25.61 -15.88 27.58
N ALA A 454 -26.85 -16.34 27.39
CA ALA A 454 -27.34 -16.86 26.12
C ALA A 454 -27.27 -15.80 25.01
N THR A 455 -27.67 -14.55 25.29
CA THR A 455 -27.57 -13.44 24.33
C THR A 455 -26.12 -13.20 23.88
N ALA A 456 -25.18 -13.19 24.83
CA ALA A 456 -23.76 -12.96 24.52
C ALA A 456 -23.13 -14.09 23.72
N LEU A 457 -23.49 -15.35 24.01
CA LEU A 457 -23.09 -16.52 23.22
C LEU A 457 -23.69 -16.49 21.82
N GLU A 458 -24.95 -16.09 21.67
CA GLU A 458 -25.60 -15.95 20.36
C GLU A 458 -24.90 -14.91 19.48
N ASP A 459 -24.55 -13.76 20.07
CA ASP A 459 -23.80 -12.71 19.37
C ASP A 459 -22.40 -13.19 18.96
N HIS A 460 -21.75 -14.03 19.79
CA HIS A 460 -20.46 -14.62 19.46
C HIS A 460 -20.54 -15.56 18.25
N VAL A 461 -21.51 -16.48 18.23
CA VAL A 461 -21.73 -17.42 17.12
C VAL A 461 -21.96 -16.66 15.81
N LYS A 462 -22.80 -15.62 15.82
CA LYS A 462 -23.03 -14.77 14.64
C LYS A 462 -21.75 -14.08 14.15
N GLN A 463 -20.89 -13.61 15.06
CA GLN A 463 -19.62 -13.00 14.68
C GLN A 463 -18.68 -14.01 14.00
N GLN A 464 -18.63 -15.25 14.50
CA GLN A 464 -17.85 -16.32 13.86
C GLN A 464 -18.37 -16.69 12.46
N GLU A 465 -19.69 -16.73 12.24
CA GLU A 465 -20.29 -16.94 10.92
C GLU A 465 -19.89 -15.83 9.92
N ILE A 466 -19.84 -14.58 10.38
CA ILE A 466 -19.40 -13.46 9.56
C ILE A 466 -17.91 -13.58 9.23
N PHE A 467 -17.06 -13.97 10.19
CA PHE A 467 -15.63 -14.14 9.96
C PHE A 467 -15.34 -15.27 8.96
N SER A 468 -15.96 -16.43 9.12
CA SER A 468 -15.83 -17.54 8.17
C SER A 468 -16.35 -17.17 6.77
N SER A 469 -17.43 -16.38 6.68
CA SER A 469 -17.93 -15.83 5.42
C SER A 469 -16.94 -14.85 4.76
N ILE A 470 -16.22 -14.05 5.55
CA ILE A 470 -15.18 -13.15 5.03
C ILE A 470 -13.94 -13.94 4.58
N GLU A 471 -13.52 -14.94 5.35
CA GLU A 471 -12.39 -15.82 5.00
C GLU A 471 -12.64 -16.57 3.69
N THR A 472 -13.87 -17.04 3.47
CA THR A 472 -14.27 -17.69 2.22
C THR A 472 -14.36 -16.71 1.03
N LEU A 473 -14.70 -15.44 1.26
CA LEU A 473 -14.76 -14.40 0.22
C LEU A 473 -13.38 -13.79 -0.13
N SER A 474 -12.45 -13.76 0.82
CA SER A 474 -11.08 -13.25 0.66
C SER A 474 -10.36 -13.73 -0.61
N PRO A 475 -10.30 -15.04 -0.93
CA PRO A 475 -9.62 -15.52 -2.13
C PRO A 475 -10.24 -15.01 -3.44
N ARG A 476 -11.57 -14.81 -3.49
CA ARG A 476 -12.25 -14.26 -4.69
C ARG A 476 -11.95 -12.78 -4.88
N ILE A 477 -11.92 -12.01 -3.79
CA ILE A 477 -11.55 -10.58 -3.82
C ILE A 477 -10.11 -10.41 -4.29
N ASP A 478 -9.19 -11.23 -3.78
CA ASP A 478 -7.80 -11.26 -4.21
C ASP A 478 -7.65 -11.59 -5.69
N GLN A 479 -8.39 -12.59 -6.20
CA GLN A 479 -8.38 -12.96 -7.61
C GLN A 479 -8.89 -11.80 -8.49
N ILE A 480 -9.98 -11.15 -8.11
CA ILE A 480 -10.51 -9.98 -8.84
C ILE A 480 -9.52 -8.81 -8.80
N GLN A 481 -8.88 -8.56 -7.66
CA GLN A 481 -7.85 -7.52 -7.56
C GLN A 481 -6.62 -7.83 -8.41
N ARG A 482 -6.19 -9.10 -8.47
CA ARG A 482 -5.08 -9.56 -9.33
C ARG A 482 -5.45 -9.46 -10.81
N LEU A 483 -6.63 -9.92 -11.23
CA LEU A 483 -7.13 -9.79 -12.60
C LEU A 483 -7.24 -8.31 -13.02
N ARG A 484 -7.72 -7.46 -12.12
CA ARG A 484 -7.82 -6.01 -12.35
C ARG A 484 -6.45 -5.35 -12.43
N ALA A 485 -5.48 -5.77 -11.62
CA ALA A 485 -4.10 -5.31 -11.70
C ALA A 485 -3.44 -5.73 -13.02
N ALA A 486 -3.65 -6.99 -13.42
CA ALA A 486 -3.06 -7.57 -14.62
C ALA A 486 -3.63 -6.99 -15.92
N SER A 487 -4.95 -6.72 -15.96
CA SER A 487 -5.61 -6.04 -17.11
C SER A 487 -5.08 -4.64 -17.43
N ARG A 488 -4.32 -4.02 -16.51
CA ARG A 488 -3.78 -2.66 -16.67
C ARG A 488 -2.27 -2.61 -16.92
N TYR A 489 -1.54 -3.67 -16.60
CA TYR A 489 -0.08 -3.73 -16.80
C TYR A 489 0.32 -4.33 -18.14
N ASP A 490 -0.52 -5.19 -18.73
CA ASP A 490 -0.29 -5.73 -20.06
C ASP A 490 -1.62 -5.92 -20.79
N GLY A 491 -1.80 -5.16 -21.88
CA GLY A 491 -3.06 -5.09 -22.60
C GLY A 491 -3.46 -6.45 -23.18
N THR A 492 -4.73 -6.82 -22.96
CA THR A 492 -5.45 -7.93 -23.62
C THR A 492 -4.92 -9.35 -23.32
N HIS A 493 -3.61 -9.57 -23.28
CA HIS A 493 -2.98 -10.88 -23.12
C HIS A 493 -3.35 -11.62 -21.82
N VAL A 494 -3.56 -10.91 -20.71
CA VAL A 494 -3.96 -11.55 -19.44
C VAL A 494 -5.46 -11.86 -19.37
N LEU A 495 -6.28 -11.21 -20.19
CA LEU A 495 -7.73 -11.47 -20.26
C LEU A 495 -8.09 -12.50 -21.33
N THR A 496 -7.20 -12.76 -22.29
CA THR A 496 -7.40 -13.71 -23.39
C THR A 496 -6.53 -14.96 -23.30
N ALA A 497 -5.55 -15.02 -22.39
CA ALA A 497 -4.80 -16.24 -22.13
C ALA A 497 -5.65 -17.19 -21.26
N PRO A 498 -5.85 -18.45 -21.69
CA PRO A 498 -6.57 -19.44 -20.89
C PRO A 498 -5.89 -19.75 -19.55
N ASP A 499 -4.59 -19.44 -19.40
CA ASP A 499 -3.80 -19.79 -18.23
C ASP A 499 -2.87 -18.64 -17.78
N VAL A 500 -2.85 -18.42 -16.47
CA VAL A 500 -1.92 -17.51 -15.77
C VAL A 500 -0.49 -18.04 -15.94
N PRO A 501 0.50 -17.23 -16.36
CA PRO A 501 1.90 -17.64 -16.30
C PRO A 501 2.28 -17.89 -14.84
N LEU A 502 2.67 -19.12 -14.52
CA LEU A 502 3.12 -19.50 -13.19
C LEU A 502 4.43 -18.75 -12.88
N GLU A 503 4.37 -17.67 -12.10
CA GLU A 503 5.58 -17.00 -11.64
C GLU A 503 6.35 -17.91 -10.66
N THR A 504 7.62 -18.18 -10.96
CA THR A 504 8.57 -18.97 -10.14
C THR A 504 8.54 -18.66 -8.63
N PRO A 505 8.46 -17.38 -8.15
CA PRO A 505 8.39 -17.10 -6.72
C PRO A 505 7.12 -17.61 -6.02
N ALA A 506 5.99 -17.71 -6.72
CA ALA A 506 4.76 -18.26 -6.16
C ALA A 506 4.86 -19.79 -6.00
N VAL A 507 5.43 -20.46 -7.01
CA VAL A 507 5.65 -21.92 -7.00
C VAL A 507 6.65 -22.32 -5.93
N ALA A 508 7.74 -21.57 -5.75
CA ALA A 508 8.73 -21.84 -4.70
C ALA A 508 8.13 -21.84 -3.28
N ARG A 509 7.14 -20.98 -3.01
CA ARG A 509 6.42 -20.98 -1.72
C ARG A 509 5.60 -22.26 -1.53
N TRP A 510 4.84 -22.66 -2.55
CA TRP A 510 4.03 -23.88 -2.49
C TRP A 510 4.89 -25.14 -2.37
N VAL A 511 6.04 -25.18 -3.06
CA VAL A 511 7.02 -26.26 -2.96
C VAL A 511 7.61 -26.33 -1.55
N LYS A 512 7.94 -25.20 -0.92
CA LYS A 512 8.40 -25.17 0.47
C LYS A 512 7.38 -25.79 1.43
N GLU A 513 6.12 -25.37 1.31
CA GLU A 513 5.02 -25.85 2.17
C GLU A 513 4.79 -27.35 1.96
N ALA A 514 4.79 -27.82 0.71
CA ALA A 514 4.62 -29.22 0.37
C ALA A 514 5.80 -30.09 0.85
N LEU A 515 7.05 -29.65 0.68
CA LEU A 515 8.25 -30.34 1.19
C LEU A 515 8.28 -30.40 2.73
N THR A 516 7.78 -29.36 3.41
CA THR A 516 7.72 -29.34 4.89
C THR A 516 6.71 -30.37 5.42
N HIS A 517 5.65 -30.63 4.67
CA HIS A 517 4.60 -31.60 4.99
C HIS A 517 4.70 -32.90 4.17
N TYR A 518 5.91 -33.22 3.67
CA TYR A 518 6.16 -34.37 2.80
C TYR A 518 5.64 -35.68 3.41
N TRP A 519 5.83 -35.90 4.71
CA TRP A 519 5.42 -37.11 5.43
C TRP A 519 3.96 -37.12 5.93
N GLY A 520 3.19 -36.04 5.76
CA GLY A 520 1.76 -35.99 6.10
C GLY A 520 1.26 -34.63 6.58
N GLY A 521 -0.02 -34.34 6.30
CA GLY A 521 -0.75 -33.13 6.69
C GLY A 521 -1.71 -32.67 5.58
N PRO A 522 -2.87 -32.06 5.92
CA PRO A 522 -3.88 -31.62 4.93
C PRO A 522 -3.30 -30.64 3.90
N ARG A 523 -2.27 -29.88 4.29
CA ARG A 523 -1.56 -28.93 3.42
C ARG A 523 -0.79 -29.56 2.26
N LEU A 524 -0.53 -30.87 2.27
CA LEU A 524 0.05 -31.57 1.11
C LEU A 524 -1.02 -31.84 0.05
N THR A 525 -2.20 -32.30 0.47
CA THR A 525 -3.33 -32.62 -0.42
C THR A 525 -4.07 -31.38 -0.91
N ASP A 526 -4.11 -30.31 -0.11
CA ASP A 526 -4.71 -29.02 -0.49
C ASP A 526 -3.74 -28.09 -1.22
N SER A 527 -2.56 -28.58 -1.58
CA SER A 527 -1.53 -27.76 -2.21
C SER A 527 -1.99 -27.29 -3.59
N PRO A 528 -1.80 -26.00 -3.95
CA PRO A 528 -2.03 -25.50 -5.30
C PRO A 528 -1.22 -26.22 -6.39
N LEU A 529 -0.15 -26.94 -6.01
CA LEU A 529 0.63 -27.79 -6.92
C LEU A 529 -0.19 -28.94 -7.52
N MET A 530 -1.26 -29.38 -6.87
CA MET A 530 -2.17 -30.42 -7.39
C MET A 530 -2.86 -30.04 -8.71
N ARG A 531 -2.88 -28.75 -9.05
CA ARG A 531 -3.48 -28.24 -10.28
C ARG A 531 -2.54 -28.29 -11.49
N LEU A 532 -1.27 -28.61 -11.29
CA LEU A 532 -0.29 -28.73 -12.37
C LEU A 532 -0.59 -29.97 -13.21
N GLN A 533 -0.48 -29.86 -14.53
CA GLN A 533 -0.74 -30.98 -15.45
C GLN A 533 0.23 -32.13 -15.22
N VAL A 534 1.49 -31.82 -14.86
CA VAL A 534 2.48 -32.85 -14.49
C VAL A 534 2.01 -33.68 -13.29
N VAL A 535 1.37 -33.07 -12.29
CA VAL A 535 0.88 -33.77 -11.09
C VAL A 535 -0.40 -34.55 -11.41
N GLN A 536 -1.29 -34.01 -12.24
CA GLN A 536 -2.51 -34.70 -12.68
C GLN A 536 -2.21 -35.95 -13.53
N LYS A 537 -1.19 -35.90 -14.38
CA LYS A 537 -0.74 -37.05 -15.16
C LYS A 537 -0.20 -38.16 -14.24
N THR A 538 0.66 -37.81 -13.29
CA THR A 538 1.21 -38.76 -12.31
C THR A 538 0.16 -39.32 -11.35
N LEU A 539 -0.93 -38.58 -11.11
CA LEU A 539 -2.07 -39.04 -10.32
C LEU A 539 -2.78 -40.24 -10.98
N GLN A 540 -2.95 -40.20 -12.30
CA GLN A 540 -3.53 -41.31 -13.08
C GLN A 540 -2.66 -42.57 -13.01
N GLU A 541 -1.34 -42.41 -12.87
CA GLU A 541 -0.39 -43.52 -12.74
C GLU A 541 -0.34 -44.12 -11.32
N HIS A 542 -0.75 -43.37 -10.29
CA HIS A 542 -0.62 -43.74 -8.87
C HIS A 542 -1.97 -44.02 -8.15
N GLN A 543 -2.90 -44.70 -8.83
CA GLN A 543 -4.16 -45.19 -8.24
C GLN A 543 -4.95 -44.12 -7.47
N ASP A 544 -5.03 -42.89 -8.02
CA ASP A 544 -5.83 -41.77 -7.49
C ASP A 544 -5.48 -41.31 -6.05
N ASN A 545 -4.29 -41.63 -5.52
CA ASN A 545 -3.86 -41.09 -4.24
C ASN A 545 -3.12 -39.74 -4.42
N PRO A 546 -3.74 -38.59 -4.07
CA PRO A 546 -3.19 -37.26 -4.32
C PRO A 546 -1.88 -37.00 -3.58
N ALA A 547 -1.74 -37.54 -2.35
CA ALA A 547 -0.53 -37.37 -1.56
C ALA A 547 0.66 -38.11 -2.18
N ASN A 548 0.44 -39.31 -2.72
CA ASN A 548 1.51 -40.10 -3.33
C ASN A 548 1.94 -39.54 -4.69
N ALA A 549 0.99 -39.06 -5.50
CA ALA A 549 1.31 -38.41 -6.78
C ALA A 549 2.17 -37.16 -6.57
N LEU A 550 1.81 -36.30 -5.62
CA LEU A 550 2.60 -35.10 -5.33
C LEU A 550 3.97 -35.44 -4.73
N ARG A 551 4.06 -36.46 -3.86
CA ARG A 551 5.36 -36.94 -3.34
C ARG A 551 6.26 -37.44 -4.45
N ALA A 552 5.73 -38.19 -5.41
CA ALA A 552 6.49 -38.71 -6.54
C ALA A 552 7.10 -37.55 -7.35
N ILE A 553 6.31 -36.51 -7.66
CA ILE A 553 6.79 -35.32 -8.37
C ILE A 553 7.83 -34.54 -7.55
N LEU A 554 7.58 -34.31 -6.26
CA LEU A 554 8.55 -33.63 -5.39
C LEU A 554 9.87 -34.40 -5.32
N ARG A 555 9.82 -35.73 -5.21
CA ARG A 555 11.01 -36.58 -5.19
C ARG A 555 11.75 -36.53 -6.53
N GLN A 556 11.04 -36.61 -7.64
CA GLN A 556 11.62 -36.50 -8.98
C GLN A 556 12.28 -35.14 -9.20
N ALA A 557 11.66 -34.05 -8.73
CA ALA A 557 12.22 -32.71 -8.83
C ALA A 557 13.45 -32.52 -7.93
N VAL A 558 13.48 -33.12 -6.74
CA VAL A 558 14.66 -33.14 -5.88
C VAL A 558 15.81 -33.93 -6.53
N GLU A 559 15.53 -35.06 -7.17
CA GLU A 559 16.53 -35.82 -7.91
C GLU A 559 17.06 -35.07 -9.16
N GLN A 560 16.25 -34.26 -9.83
CA GLN A 560 16.72 -33.44 -10.95
C GLN A 560 17.70 -32.33 -10.51
N VAL A 561 17.69 -31.95 -9.23
CA VAL A 561 18.64 -30.99 -8.63
C VAL A 561 19.95 -31.68 -8.22
N ARG A 562 20.04 -33.02 -8.34
CA ARG A 562 21.23 -33.80 -7.99
C ARG A 562 22.39 -33.55 -8.98
N PRO A 563 23.58 -33.14 -8.51
CA PRO A 563 24.77 -33.02 -9.36
C PRO A 563 25.31 -34.38 -9.83
N GLU A 564 26.04 -34.40 -10.94
CA GLU A 564 26.73 -35.61 -11.44
C GLU A 564 27.94 -35.99 -10.56
N GLY A 565 28.07 -37.27 -10.22
CA GLY A 565 29.21 -37.83 -9.47
C GLY A 565 28.85 -38.54 -8.16
N GLU A 566 29.87 -38.93 -7.41
CA GLU A 566 29.73 -39.53 -6.07
C GLU A 566 29.40 -38.46 -5.01
N ARG A 567 28.58 -38.83 -4.01
CA ARG A 567 28.09 -37.91 -2.98
C ARG A 567 29.23 -37.28 -2.20
N ARG A 568 29.34 -35.95 -2.26
CA ARG A 568 30.34 -35.16 -1.52
C ARG A 568 29.67 -34.07 -0.69
N PHE A 569 30.37 -33.54 0.30
CA PHE A 569 29.97 -32.35 1.06
C PHE A 569 30.61 -31.07 0.48
N THR A 570 30.71 -30.99 -0.85
CA THR A 570 31.24 -29.85 -1.60
C THR A 570 30.15 -28.85 -1.96
N GLY A 571 30.53 -27.61 -2.33
CA GLY A 571 29.61 -26.51 -2.65
C GLY A 571 28.48 -26.85 -3.63
N GLU A 572 28.76 -27.71 -4.61
CA GLU A 572 27.82 -28.17 -5.64
C GLU A 572 26.74 -29.11 -5.07
N TRP A 573 27.09 -29.95 -4.10
CA TRP A 573 26.18 -30.91 -3.47
C TRP A 573 25.39 -30.31 -2.30
N ILE A 574 25.74 -29.12 -1.82
CA ILE A 574 25.11 -28.49 -0.64
C ILE A 574 23.59 -28.38 -0.81
N LEU A 575 23.09 -27.98 -1.99
CA LEU A 575 21.65 -27.78 -2.20
C LEU A 575 20.87 -29.11 -2.11
N TYR A 576 21.35 -30.14 -2.80
CA TYR A 576 20.78 -31.49 -2.76
C TYR A 576 20.84 -32.08 -1.35
N ASN A 577 22.00 -32.00 -0.70
CA ASN A 577 22.19 -32.49 0.67
C ASN A 577 21.25 -31.81 1.68
N ILE A 578 20.97 -30.51 1.53
CA ILE A 578 20.00 -29.80 2.36
C ILE A 578 18.58 -30.33 2.12
N LEU A 579 18.18 -30.53 0.86
CA LEU A 579 16.84 -31.01 0.51
C LEU A 579 16.59 -32.42 1.08
N GLU A 580 17.54 -33.32 0.85
CA GLU A 580 17.49 -34.70 1.31
C GLU A 580 17.47 -34.77 2.85
N MET A 581 18.44 -34.14 3.53
CA MET A 581 18.53 -34.21 4.98
C MET A 581 17.37 -33.51 5.69
N LYS A 582 16.90 -32.36 5.17
CA LYS A 582 15.85 -31.59 5.83
C LYS A 582 14.45 -32.13 5.60
N PHE A 583 14.12 -32.48 4.36
CA PHE A 583 12.74 -32.77 3.96
C PHE A 583 12.47 -34.26 3.74
N MET A 584 13.43 -35.01 3.19
CA MET A 584 13.27 -36.45 2.98
C MET A 584 13.59 -37.23 4.27
N GLU A 585 14.72 -36.95 4.91
CA GLU A 585 15.15 -37.65 6.13
C GLU A 585 14.59 -37.02 7.43
N GLY A 586 14.05 -35.80 7.37
CA GLY A 586 13.41 -35.13 8.52
C GLY A 586 14.35 -34.64 9.62
N LYS A 587 15.65 -34.44 9.34
CA LYS A 587 16.66 -34.04 10.35
C LYS A 587 16.42 -32.63 10.90
N LYS A 588 16.89 -32.39 12.13
CA LYS A 588 16.80 -31.06 12.77
C LYS A 588 17.80 -30.09 12.15
N VAL A 589 17.45 -28.80 12.13
CA VAL A 589 18.27 -27.72 11.52
C VAL A 589 19.69 -27.70 12.10
N ARG A 590 19.82 -27.84 13.43
CA ARG A 590 21.10 -27.87 14.14
C ARG A 590 22.00 -29.05 13.74
N GLU A 591 21.42 -30.22 13.49
CA GLU A 591 22.15 -31.42 13.08
C GLU A 591 22.69 -31.25 11.66
N ILE A 592 21.89 -30.67 10.76
CA ILE A 592 22.27 -30.39 9.38
C ILE A 592 23.38 -29.33 9.33
N ALA A 593 23.23 -28.25 10.08
CA ALA A 593 24.23 -27.19 10.19
C ALA A 593 25.59 -27.73 10.66
N THR A 594 25.58 -28.60 11.67
CA THR A 594 26.79 -29.28 12.18
C THR A 594 27.41 -30.19 11.12
N ARG A 595 26.59 -30.99 10.43
CA ARG A 595 27.05 -31.98 9.44
C ARG A 595 27.57 -31.36 8.15
N LEU A 596 27.06 -30.18 7.77
CA LEU A 596 27.50 -29.40 6.62
C LEU A 596 28.53 -28.32 6.97
N SER A 597 28.98 -28.27 8.23
CA SER A 597 29.96 -27.29 8.73
C SER A 597 29.57 -25.84 8.40
N MET A 598 28.30 -25.46 8.58
CA MET A 598 27.77 -24.13 8.30
C MET A 598 26.95 -23.57 9.46
N SER A 599 26.77 -22.24 9.50
CA SER A 599 25.91 -21.58 10.48
C SER A 599 24.42 -21.80 10.15
N GLU A 600 23.54 -21.70 11.15
CA GLU A 600 22.09 -21.83 10.94
C GLU A 600 21.54 -20.76 9.99
N ALA A 601 22.07 -19.53 10.07
CA ALA A 601 21.67 -18.44 9.19
C ALA A 601 22.04 -18.71 7.71
N ASP A 602 23.22 -19.27 7.46
CA ASP A 602 23.63 -19.64 6.09
C ASP A 602 22.82 -20.85 5.58
N LEU A 603 22.52 -21.81 6.46
CA LEU A 603 21.64 -22.94 6.15
C LEU A 603 20.25 -22.47 5.69
N TYR A 604 19.62 -21.51 6.38
CA TYR A 604 18.32 -20.96 5.94
C TYR A 604 18.40 -20.26 4.57
N ARG A 605 19.49 -19.56 4.29
CA ARG A 605 19.72 -18.91 2.98
C ARG A 605 19.86 -19.94 1.87
N LYS A 606 20.68 -20.97 2.09
CA LYS A 606 20.92 -22.06 1.12
C LYS A 606 19.68 -22.95 0.93
N GLN A 607 18.92 -23.19 2.00
CA GLN A 607 17.63 -23.89 1.94
C GLN A 607 16.65 -23.17 1.00
N ARG A 608 16.57 -21.84 1.06
CA ARG A 608 15.71 -21.07 0.16
C ARG A 608 16.09 -21.26 -1.31
N VAL A 609 17.39 -21.16 -1.61
CA VAL A 609 17.92 -21.37 -2.97
C VAL A 609 17.64 -22.80 -3.43
N ALA A 610 17.78 -23.79 -2.55
CA ALA A 610 17.50 -25.19 -2.87
C ALA A 610 16.02 -25.42 -3.21
N VAL A 611 15.09 -24.80 -2.47
CA VAL A 611 13.66 -24.86 -2.78
C VAL A 611 13.32 -24.14 -4.10
N GLU A 612 13.95 -23.01 -4.40
CA GLU A 612 13.79 -22.30 -5.67
C GLU A 612 14.28 -23.16 -6.86
N ALA A 613 15.34 -23.95 -6.68
CA ALA A 613 15.82 -24.90 -7.68
C ALA A 613 14.81 -26.03 -7.94
N VAL A 614 14.22 -26.62 -6.88
CA VAL A 614 13.16 -27.63 -7.02
C VAL A 614 11.93 -27.07 -7.72
N ALA A 615 11.53 -25.83 -7.39
CA ALA A 615 10.41 -25.18 -8.06
C ALA A 615 10.67 -24.94 -9.56
N SER A 616 11.91 -24.61 -9.92
CA SER A 616 12.33 -24.47 -11.32
C SER A 616 12.28 -25.81 -12.06
N ALA A 617 12.71 -26.91 -11.42
CA ALA A 617 12.62 -28.25 -11.98
C ALA A 617 11.16 -28.69 -12.22
N ILE A 618 10.25 -28.43 -11.26
CA ILE A 618 8.81 -28.74 -11.44
C ILE A 618 8.20 -27.94 -12.59
N LEU A 619 8.57 -26.66 -12.73
CA LEU A 619 8.12 -25.84 -13.85
C LEU A 619 8.66 -26.37 -15.19
N GLU A 620 9.90 -26.83 -15.23
CA GLU A 620 10.47 -27.47 -16.43
C GLU A 620 9.71 -28.75 -16.80
N MET A 621 9.36 -29.58 -15.80
CA MET A 621 8.52 -30.77 -16.03
C MET A 621 7.12 -30.41 -16.54
N GLU A 622 6.48 -29.37 -15.97
CA GLU A 622 5.19 -28.86 -16.44
C GLU A 622 5.28 -28.34 -17.88
N HIS A 623 6.36 -27.64 -18.24
CA HIS A 623 6.58 -27.18 -19.60
C HIS A 623 6.78 -28.32 -20.60
N LYS A 624 7.47 -29.41 -20.21
CA LYS A 624 7.62 -30.61 -21.04
C LYS A 624 6.27 -31.29 -21.27
N VAL A 625 5.48 -31.46 -20.21
CA VAL A 625 4.14 -32.09 -20.30
C VAL A 625 3.15 -31.24 -21.10
N ARG A 626 3.30 -29.92 -21.13
CA ARG A 626 2.48 -29.02 -21.99
C ARG A 626 2.90 -29.00 -23.45
N ALA A 627 4.14 -29.39 -23.74
CA ALA A 627 4.69 -29.41 -25.10
C ALA A 627 4.42 -30.75 -25.81
N ASP A 628 4.30 -31.83 -25.04
CA ASP A 628 3.77 -33.13 -25.46
C ASP A 628 2.22 -33.13 -25.54
#